data_AF-A0A3D5DN15-F1
#
_entry.id   AF-A0A3D5DN15-F1
#
_cell.length_a   1.000
_cell.length_b   1.000
_cell.length_c   1.000
_cell.angle_alpha   90.00
_cell.angle_beta   90.00
_cell.angle_gamma   90.00
#
_symmetry.space_group_name_H-M   'P 1'
#
loop_
_entity.id
_entity.type
_entity.pdbx_description
1 polymer ?
#
loop_
_entity_poly.entity_id
_entity_poly.type
_entity_poly.pdbx_seq_one_letter_code
_entity_poly.pdbx_strand_id
1 'polypeptide(L)' 'MSGFSKAAIGLGVVGLILMIFNFWLGLIVIVAGVAIPVGAYFMLDPAQRRRFREIRRRKQIGR' A
#
# COMPACT_ATOMS: atom_id res chain seq x y z
N MET A 1 7.56 5.10 -13.44
CA MET A 1 6.68 4.87 -12.26
C MET A 1 6.82 3.42 -11.82
N SER A 2 6.92 3.15 -10.50
CA SER A 2 6.95 1.78 -9.99
C SER A 2 5.59 1.09 -10.16
N GLY A 3 5.56 -0.25 -10.25
CA GLY A 3 4.29 -1.00 -10.33
C GLY A 3 3.37 -0.72 -9.15
N PHE A 4 3.93 -0.57 -7.95
CA PHE A 4 3.20 -0.16 -6.75
C PHE A 4 2.58 1.23 -6.89
N SER A 5 3.31 2.20 -7.47
CA SER A 5 2.76 3.55 -7.70
C SER A 5 1.57 3.53 -8.66
N LYS A 6 1.61 2.70 -9.72
CA LYS A 6 0.48 2.53 -10.62
C LYS A 6 -0.72 1.89 -9.92
N ALA A 7 -0.49 0.86 -9.10
CA ALA A 7 -1.54 0.20 -8.33
C ALA A 7 -2.19 1.13 -7.29
N ALA A 8 -1.39 1.94 -6.59
CA ALA A 8 -1.89 2.91 -5.62
C ALA A 8 -2.77 3.98 -6.29
N ILE A 9 -2.36 4.48 -7.46
CA ILE A 9 -3.17 5.42 -8.26
C ILE A 9 -4.46 4.74 -8.73
N GLY A 10 -4.38 3.52 -9.26
CA GLY A 10 -5.56 2.76 -9.69
C GLY A 10 -6.56 2.53 -8.56
N LEU A 11 -6.08 2.11 -7.39
CA LEU A 11 -6.92 1.93 -6.20
C LEU A 11 -7.55 3.24 -5.75
N GLY A 12 -6.80 4.35 -5.77
CA GLY A 12 -7.32 5.67 -5.45
C GLY A 12 -8.42 6.11 -6.42
N VAL A 13 -8.21 5.97 -7.73
CA VAL A 13 -9.21 6.32 -8.75
C VAL A 13 -10.47 5.48 -8.59
N VAL A 14 -10.34 4.16 -8.46
CA VAL A 14 -11.48 3.26 -8.26
C VAL A 14 -12.24 3.60 -6.98
N GLY A 15 -11.52 3.82 -5.87
CA GLY A 15 -12.13 4.19 -4.59
C GLY A 15 -12.93 5.50 -4.67
N LEU A 16 -12.38 6.51 -5.34
CA LEU A 16 -13.05 7.80 -5.54
C LEU A 16 -14.28 7.69 -6.43
N ILE A 17 -14.21 6.93 -7.53
CA ILE A 17 -15.38 6.67 -8.39
C ILE A 17 -16.47 5.97 -7.59
N LEU A 18 -16.12 4.94 -6.82
CA LEU A 18 -17.08 4.22 -5.98
C LEU A 18 -17.71 5.12 -4.94
N MET A 19 -16.98 6.12 -4.42
CA MET A 19 -17.51 7.07 -3.44
C MET A 19 -18.67 7.92 -3.99
N ILE A 20 -18.71 8.15 -5.31
CA ILE A 20 -19.82 8.85 -5.99
C ILE A 20 -21.08 7.98 -6.02
N PHE A 21 -20.93 6.68 -6.29
CA PHE A 21 -22.07 5.75 -6.35
C PHE A 21 -22.54 5.29 -4.97
N ASN A 22 -21.60 5.02 -4.07
CA ASN A 22 -21.83 4.63 -2.70
C ASN A 22 -20.63 5.03 -1.86
N PHE A 23 -20.82 6.10 -1.07
CA PHE A 23 -19.78 6.67 -0.24
C PHE A 23 -19.08 5.64 0.65
N TRP A 24 -19.85 4.77 1.32
CA TRP A 24 -19.31 3.77 2.23
C TRP A 24 -18.48 2.72 1.51
N LEU A 25 -18.91 2.30 0.33
CA LEU A 25 -18.19 1.30 -0.46
C LEU A 25 -16.84 1.86 -0.96
N GLY A 26 -16.83 3.09 -1.47
CA GLY A 26 -15.59 3.78 -1.83
C GLY A 26 -14.64 3.96 -0.64
N LEU A 27 -15.18 4.36 0.52
CA LEU A 27 -14.41 4.50 1.75
C LEU A 27 -13.76 3.18 2.18
N ILE A 28 -14.52 2.07 2.18
CA ILE A 28 -14.01 0.74 2.53
C ILE A 28 -12.86 0.34 1.60
N VAL A 29 -12.99 0.55 0.29
CA VAL A 29 -11.95 0.21 -0.69
C VAL A 29 -10.65 0.97 -0.43
N ILE A 30 -10.74 2.28 -0.18
CA ILE A 30 -9.58 3.12 0.11
C ILE A 30 -8.92 2.69 1.42
N VAL A 31 -9.71 2.51 2.47
CA VAL A 31 -9.21 2.09 3.79
C VAL A 31 -8.56 0.71 3.71
N ALA A 32 -9.20 -0.26 3.05
CA ALA A 32 -8.63 -1.60 2.86
C ALA A 32 -7.32 -1.57 2.08
N GLY A 33 -7.22 -0.73 1.04
CA GLY A 33 -6.00 -0.56 0.25
C GLY A 33 -4.77 -0.13 1.07
N VAL A 34 -4.99 0.61 2.16
CA VAL A 34 -3.92 1.00 3.11
C VAL A 34 -3.81 0.01 4.26
N ALA A 35 -4.93 -0.43 4.82
CA ALA A 35 -4.97 -1.31 5.98
C ALA A 35 -4.33 -2.67 5.70
N ILE A 36 -4.49 -3.22 4.49
CA ILE A 36 -3.88 -4.51 4.12
C ILE A 36 -2.35 -4.46 4.18
N PRO A 37 -1.63 -3.57 3.45
CA PRO A 37 -0.17 -3.54 3.51
C PRO A 37 0.35 -3.12 4.89
N VAL A 38 -0.36 -2.24 5.60
CA VAL A 38 0.00 -1.84 6.97
C VAL A 38 -0.14 -3.02 7.94
N GLY A 39 -1.27 -3.74 7.88
CA GLY A 39 -1.53 -4.95 8.67
C GLY A 39 -0.52 -6.05 8.36
N ALA A 40 -0.23 -6.28 7.07
CA ALA A 40 0.79 -7.24 6.64
C ALA A 40 2.17 -6.87 7.20
N TYR A 41 2.55 -5.59 7.17
CA TYR A 41 3.79 -5.13 7.81
C TYR A 41 3.78 -5.36 9.32
N PHE A 42 2.63 -5.16 9.97
CA PHE A 42 2.51 -5.40 11.40
C PHE A 42 2.63 -6.88 11.78
N MET A 43 2.16 -7.78 10.92
CA MET A 43 2.30 -9.22 11.08
C MET A 43 3.73 -9.74 10.86
N LEU A 44 4.62 -8.94 10.26
CA LEU A 44 6.02 -9.37 10.06
C LEU A 44 6.78 -9.45 11.39
N ASP A 45 7.55 -10.52 11.54
CA ASP A 45 8.50 -10.69 12.63
C ASP A 45 9.60 -9.64 12.62
N PRO A 46 10.23 -9.34 13.78
CA PRO A 46 11.33 -8.37 13.87
C PRO A 46 12.47 -8.65 12.88
N ALA A 47 12.80 -9.93 12.65
CA ALA A 47 13.84 -10.35 11.71
C ALA A 47 13.46 -10.00 10.24
N GLN A 48 12.22 -10.26 9.84
CA GLN A 48 11.71 -9.92 8.51
C GLN A 48 11.69 -8.40 8.30
N ARG A 49 11.25 -7.63 9.29
CA ARG A 49 11.25 -6.15 9.22
C ARG A 49 12.64 -5.56 9.13
N ARG A 50 13.62 -6.12 9.85
CA ARG A 50 15.05 -5.72 9.74
C ARG A 50 15.56 -5.96 8.32
N ARG A 51 15.34 -7.17 7.78
CA ARG A 51 15.73 -7.52 6.41
C ARG A 51 15.05 -6.62 5.37
N PHE A 52 13.76 -6.32 5.54
CA PHE A 52 13.03 -5.43 4.64
C PHE A 52 13.60 -4.01 4.63
N ARG A 53 13.92 -3.46 5.82
CA ARG A 53 14.59 -2.15 5.94
C ARG A 53 15.97 -2.16 5.30
N GLU A 54 16.73 -3.23 5.48
CA GLU A 54 18.07 -3.35 4.90
C GLU A 54 18.04 -3.47 3.37
N ILE A 55 17.14 -4.28 2.81
CA ILE A 55 16.92 -4.35 1.35
C ILE A 55 16.55 -2.97 0.81
N ARG A 56 15.67 -2.25 1.51
CA ARG A 56 15.25 -0.91 1.09
C ARG A 56 16.41 0.09 1.13
N ARG A 57 17.22 0.05 2.19
CA ARG A 57 18.45 0.85 2.33
C ARG A 57 19.44 0.56 1.20
N ARG A 58 19.73 -0.72 0.92
CA ARG A 58 20.64 -1.13 -0.16
C ARG A 58 20.15 -0.68 -1.53
N LYS A 59 18.84 -0.76 -1.80
CA LYS A 59 18.23 -0.26 -3.06
C LYS A 59 18.29 1.27 -3.23
N GLN A 60 18.60 2.02 -2.17
CA GLN A 60 18.80 3.48 -2.24
C GLN A 60 20.27 3.88 -2.40
N ILE A 61 21.24 3.01 -2.09
CA ILE A 61 22.67 3.34 -2.16
C ILE A 61 23.23 3.15 -3.58
N GLY A 62 22.54 2.41 -4.45
CA GLY A 62 22.91 2.20 -5.85
C GLY A 62 21.97 2.86 -6.86
N ARG A 63 21.23 3.90 -6.45
CA ARG A 63 20.36 4.71 -7.31
C ARG A 63 20.65 6.18 -7.14
#